data_AF-K9M7D3-F1
#
_entry.id   AF-K9M7D3-F1
#
_cell.length_a   1.000
_cell.length_b   1.000
_cell.length_c   1.000
_cell.angle_alpha   90.00
_cell.angle_beta   90.00
_cell.angle_gamma   90.00
#
_symmetry.space_group_name_H-M   'P 1'
#
loop_
_entity.id
_entity.type
_entity.pdbx_description
1 polymer ?
#
loop_
_entity_poly.entity_id
_entity_poly.type
_entity_poly.pdbx_seq_one_letter_code
_entity_poly.pdbx_strand_id
1 'polypeptide(L)'
;MEEAIEAASSNTEILSIPDPATLSSVLTDGVKNTIGDSRVQITYEPGYIPAAPPAMPDIPPEQLAAVIKSTVGVEVLDGNIAYLKIQHIIGEETAQKVGPLLLEYIWDKVLPTSAMILDFRYAVSGELSGIPYIVSYFTDSEPLIHIDSVYDRPSDTTTELWSMPTLLGKRYGTSKPLIILTSKNTIGIAEDVAYCLKNLKRATIVGENTAGGTVKTDKIKVGDTDFYVSVPVAKSVNPITGKSWEINGVAPDVEVTAEDALDTAIAIIKLRAEIPGLAQAAATLIDDNYAFPSVGAIVAEKLEAVVASGEYNFVSTKEELEAKLSADLLKLSGDKCLKTTSNIPALPPMNPTPEMFIELIKVSFHTDVFENNIGYLRFDMFGDFEHVAAIAQIIVEHVWNKVVDTDALILDLRNNIGGATTSIAGFCSYFFDGDKQIVLDQLYDRPSNTTRGVLTLTKLTGRRYGSKKSLIILTSGATAGAAEEFVFIMKRLGRAMIIGETTSGGCHPPENFR
;
A
#
# COMPACT_ATOMS: atom_id res chain seq x y z
N MET A 1 24.37 -33.69 -13.05
CA MET A 1 25.50 -33.71 -12.09
C MET A 1 26.42 -34.90 -12.37
N GLU A 2 25.91 -36.12 -12.45
CA GLU A 2 26.69 -37.33 -12.78
C GLU A 2 27.55 -37.17 -14.06
N GLU A 3 26.95 -36.71 -15.16
CA GLU A 3 27.67 -36.43 -16.42
C GLU A 3 28.80 -35.38 -16.25
N ALA A 4 28.59 -34.35 -15.42
CA ALA A 4 29.59 -33.33 -15.17
C ALA A 4 30.76 -33.86 -14.32
N ILE A 5 30.48 -34.76 -13.37
CA ILE A 5 31.49 -35.45 -12.57
C ILE A 5 32.34 -36.38 -13.46
N GLU A 6 31.72 -37.15 -14.35
CA GLU A 6 32.42 -38.03 -15.29
C GLU A 6 33.30 -37.21 -16.27
N ALA A 7 32.76 -36.11 -16.80
CA ALA A 7 33.51 -35.19 -17.65
C ALA A 7 34.70 -34.56 -16.91
N ALA A 8 34.51 -34.11 -15.67
CA ALA A 8 35.59 -33.55 -14.86
C ALA A 8 36.67 -34.59 -14.53
N SER A 9 36.28 -35.85 -14.29
CA SER A 9 37.21 -36.95 -13.95
C SER A 9 38.12 -37.35 -15.11
N SER A 10 37.72 -37.05 -16.34
CA SER A 10 38.49 -37.33 -17.56
C SER A 10 39.09 -36.08 -18.22
N ASN A 11 38.87 -34.89 -17.64
CA ASN A 11 39.35 -33.63 -18.18
C ASN A 11 40.87 -33.50 -17.99
N THR A 12 41.62 -33.50 -19.10
CA THR A 12 43.08 -33.45 -19.07
C THR A 12 43.65 -32.15 -18.51
N GLU A 13 42.93 -31.04 -18.59
CA GLU A 13 43.34 -29.77 -17.97
C GLU A 13 43.27 -29.88 -16.44
N ILE A 14 42.19 -30.45 -15.89
CA ILE A 14 42.04 -30.70 -14.44
C ILE A 14 43.12 -31.67 -13.96
N LEU A 15 43.32 -32.79 -14.67
CA LEU A 15 44.32 -33.80 -14.33
C LEU A 15 45.77 -33.30 -14.39
N SER A 16 46.01 -32.19 -15.10
CA SER A 16 47.35 -31.59 -15.22
C SER A 16 47.66 -30.56 -14.14
N ILE A 17 46.74 -30.27 -13.20
CA ILE A 17 46.94 -29.29 -12.12
C ILE A 17 47.76 -29.94 -10.98
N PRO A 18 49.00 -29.51 -10.73
CA PRO A 18 49.83 -30.10 -9.68
C PRO A 18 49.62 -29.44 -8.30
N ASP A 19 49.11 -28.21 -8.28
CA ASP A 19 48.91 -27.42 -7.06
C ASP A 19 47.51 -27.69 -6.46
N PRO A 20 47.41 -28.22 -5.24
CA PRO A 20 46.13 -28.61 -4.65
C PRO A 20 45.23 -27.41 -4.34
N ALA A 21 45.78 -26.23 -4.04
CA ALA A 21 45.00 -25.01 -3.85
C ALA A 21 44.33 -24.58 -5.17
N THR A 22 45.09 -24.56 -6.26
CA THR A 22 44.58 -24.31 -7.61
C THR A 22 43.50 -25.33 -8.00
N LEU A 23 43.72 -26.62 -7.72
CA LEU A 23 42.73 -27.67 -7.98
C LEU A 23 41.42 -27.41 -7.23
N SER A 24 41.49 -27.05 -5.95
CA SER A 24 40.30 -26.73 -5.14
C SER A 24 39.50 -25.54 -5.69
N SER A 25 40.19 -24.50 -6.20
CA SER A 25 39.56 -23.34 -6.83
C SER A 25 38.86 -23.72 -8.13
N VAL A 26 39.54 -24.47 -9.02
CA VAL A 26 38.98 -24.91 -10.31
C VAL A 26 37.75 -25.79 -10.10
N LEU A 27 37.78 -26.71 -9.14
CA LEU A 27 36.64 -27.56 -8.80
C LEU A 27 35.48 -26.74 -8.20
N THR A 28 35.78 -25.76 -7.35
CA THR A 28 34.77 -24.85 -6.78
C THR A 28 34.05 -24.06 -7.87
N ASP A 29 34.80 -23.46 -8.79
CA ASP A 29 34.23 -22.73 -9.92
C ASP A 29 33.44 -23.65 -10.85
N GLY A 30 33.95 -24.86 -11.12
CA GLY A 30 33.26 -25.89 -11.90
C GLY A 30 31.91 -26.28 -11.30
N VAL A 31 31.87 -26.53 -9.99
CA VAL A 31 30.62 -26.82 -9.26
C VAL A 31 29.68 -25.61 -9.31
N LYS A 32 30.18 -24.42 -8.97
CA LYS A 32 29.38 -23.19 -8.95
C LYS A 32 28.72 -22.91 -10.31
N ASN A 33 29.46 -23.08 -11.40
CA ASN A 33 28.94 -22.90 -12.76
C ASN A 33 27.93 -23.99 -13.17
N THR A 34 27.98 -25.16 -12.53
CA THR A 34 27.07 -26.28 -12.81
C THR A 34 25.75 -26.16 -12.05
N ILE A 35 25.78 -25.77 -10.77
CA ILE A 35 24.59 -25.74 -9.89
C ILE A 35 24.09 -24.35 -9.53
N GLY A 36 24.87 -23.30 -9.79
CA GLY A 36 24.51 -21.92 -9.45
C GLY A 36 24.53 -21.60 -7.95
N ASP A 37 24.98 -22.51 -7.09
CA ASP A 37 25.04 -22.33 -5.64
C ASP A 37 26.46 -21.98 -5.20
N SER A 38 26.65 -20.75 -4.72
CA SER A 38 27.95 -20.22 -4.27
C SER A 38 28.40 -20.77 -2.90
N ARG A 39 27.51 -21.47 -2.19
CA ARG A 39 27.79 -22.02 -0.86
C ARG A 39 28.52 -23.35 -0.93
N VAL A 40 28.47 -24.05 -2.07
CA VAL A 40 29.23 -25.28 -2.27
C VAL A 40 30.66 -24.93 -2.64
N GLN A 41 31.60 -25.33 -1.79
CA GLN A 41 33.01 -25.00 -1.96
C GLN A 41 33.90 -26.21 -1.71
N ILE A 42 34.92 -26.39 -2.54
CA ILE A 42 36.01 -27.34 -2.33
C ILE A 42 37.22 -26.53 -1.86
N THR A 43 37.82 -26.96 -0.76
CA THR A 43 38.95 -26.28 -0.12
C THR A 43 40.06 -27.27 0.16
N TYR A 44 41.31 -26.81 0.08
CA TYR A 44 42.49 -27.56 0.49
C TYR A 44 43.04 -26.95 1.77
N GLU A 45 42.93 -27.66 2.89
CA GLU A 45 43.23 -27.15 4.23
C GLU A 45 44.16 -28.11 5.00
N PRO A 46 45.46 -28.15 4.65
CA PRO A 46 46.41 -29.04 5.30
C PRO A 46 46.59 -28.67 6.76
N GLY A 47 46.49 -29.67 7.64
CA GLY A 47 46.58 -29.47 9.09
C GLY A 47 45.36 -28.77 9.71
N TYR A 48 44.23 -28.69 9.00
CA TYR A 48 42.99 -28.22 9.61
C TYR A 48 42.56 -29.15 10.74
N ILE A 49 42.40 -28.56 11.92
CA ILE A 49 41.84 -29.21 13.10
C ILE A 49 40.54 -28.46 13.40
N PRO A 50 39.36 -29.11 13.29
CA PRO A 50 38.11 -28.49 13.68
C PRO A 50 38.23 -27.99 15.12
N ALA A 51 37.84 -26.74 15.36
CA ALA A 51 37.78 -26.22 16.72
C ALA A 51 36.78 -27.06 17.51
N ALA A 52 37.27 -27.87 18.45
CA ALA A 52 36.39 -28.55 19.39
C ALA A 52 35.73 -27.47 20.26
N PRO A 53 34.41 -27.54 20.51
CA PRO A 53 33.76 -26.67 21.48
C PRO A 53 34.54 -26.75 22.80
N PRO A 54 34.87 -25.60 23.43
CA PRO A 54 35.58 -25.62 24.69
C PRO A 54 34.74 -26.38 25.71
N ALA A 55 35.39 -27.25 26.51
CA ALA A 55 34.75 -27.88 27.64
C ALA A 55 34.35 -26.79 28.64
N MET A 56 33.06 -26.44 28.64
CA MET A 56 32.53 -25.47 29.60
C MET A 56 32.13 -26.20 30.88
N PRO A 57 32.45 -25.66 32.07
CA PRO A 57 31.87 -26.15 33.30
C PRO A 57 30.36 -25.93 33.28
N ASP A 58 29.60 -26.68 34.08
CA ASP A 58 28.16 -26.45 34.24
C ASP A 58 27.92 -25.00 34.68
N ILE A 59 27.29 -24.21 33.82
CA ILE A 59 26.96 -22.81 34.09
C ILE A 59 25.63 -22.78 34.85
N PRO A 60 25.59 -22.23 36.08
CA PRO A 60 24.34 -22.09 36.83
C PRO A 60 23.30 -21.26 36.06
N PRO A 61 21.99 -21.56 36.18
CA PRO A 61 20.94 -20.82 35.49
C PRO A 61 20.99 -19.30 35.70
N GLU A 62 21.40 -18.82 36.88
CA GLU A 62 21.50 -17.40 37.19
C GLU A 62 22.61 -16.70 36.39
N GLN A 63 23.74 -17.38 36.18
CA GLN A 63 24.84 -16.86 35.37
C GLN A 63 24.47 -16.86 33.88
N LEU A 64 23.82 -17.93 33.41
CA LEU A 64 23.31 -17.99 32.04
C LEU A 64 22.25 -16.89 31.78
N ALA A 65 21.35 -16.66 32.74
CA ALA A 65 20.40 -15.55 32.68
C ALA A 65 21.11 -14.19 32.63
N ALA A 66 22.20 -13.99 33.39
CA ALA A 66 22.98 -12.75 33.33
C ALA A 66 23.64 -12.53 31.96
N VAL A 67 24.16 -13.59 31.33
CA VAL A 67 24.69 -13.53 29.95
C VAL A 67 23.58 -13.14 28.98
N ILE A 68 22.40 -13.77 29.05
CA ILE A 68 21.27 -13.44 28.17
C ILE A 68 20.81 -11.99 28.38
N LYS A 69 20.78 -11.50 29.62
CA LYS A 69 20.48 -10.08 29.91
C LYS A 69 21.44 -9.11 29.23
N SER A 70 22.69 -9.50 28.98
CA SER A 70 23.66 -8.68 28.26
C SER A 70 23.52 -8.72 26.74
N THR A 71 22.83 -9.73 26.20
CA THR A 71 22.58 -9.88 24.76
C THR A 71 21.24 -9.31 24.32
N VAL A 72 20.36 -8.95 25.27
CA VAL A 72 19.07 -8.31 25.01
C VAL A 72 19.03 -6.86 25.51
N GLY A 73 18.35 -5.98 24.76
CA GLY A 73 18.03 -4.63 25.20
C GLY A 73 16.52 -4.50 25.38
N VAL A 74 16.05 -4.02 26.54
CA VAL A 74 14.62 -3.92 26.86
C VAL A 74 14.25 -2.52 27.32
N GLU A 75 13.44 -1.83 26.54
CA GLU A 75 13.01 -0.45 26.79
C GLU A 75 11.52 -0.27 26.49
N VAL A 76 10.89 0.71 27.15
CA VAL A 76 9.57 1.21 26.77
C VAL A 76 9.77 2.65 26.31
N LEU A 77 9.63 2.87 25.02
CA LEU A 77 9.79 4.16 24.36
C LEU A 77 8.56 5.05 24.60
N ASP A 78 8.74 6.34 24.30
CA ASP A 78 7.65 7.32 24.28
C ASP A 78 6.48 6.84 23.41
N GLY A 79 5.26 7.03 23.92
CA GLY A 79 4.04 6.50 23.28
C GLY A 79 3.69 5.07 23.71
N ASN A 80 4.31 4.55 24.78
CA ASN A 80 4.05 3.22 25.33
C ASN A 80 4.38 2.09 24.33
N ILE A 81 5.52 2.20 23.65
CA ILE A 81 5.98 1.25 22.63
C ILE A 81 7.13 0.41 23.22
N ALA A 82 6.98 -0.91 23.27
CA ALA A 82 8.07 -1.79 23.68
C ALA A 82 9.15 -1.85 22.59
N TYR A 83 10.41 -1.77 23.01
CA TYR A 83 11.57 -2.02 22.19
C TYR A 83 12.38 -3.17 22.80
N LEU A 84 12.53 -4.25 22.02
CA LEU A 84 13.26 -5.44 22.42
C LEU A 84 14.33 -5.76 21.38
N LYS A 85 15.58 -5.41 21.69
CA LYS A 85 16.75 -5.80 20.90
C LYS A 85 17.17 -7.22 21.26
N ILE A 86 17.32 -8.07 20.26
CA ILE A 86 17.77 -9.46 20.45
C ILE A 86 18.98 -9.69 19.54
N GLN A 87 20.13 -10.03 20.13
CA GLN A 87 21.36 -10.32 19.38
C GLN A 87 21.56 -11.81 19.10
N HIS A 88 20.92 -12.68 19.90
CA HIS A 88 21.02 -14.12 19.79
C HIS A 88 19.66 -14.77 20.11
N ILE A 89 19.18 -15.65 19.23
CA ILE A 89 17.95 -16.43 19.46
C ILE A 89 18.29 -17.65 20.30
N ILE A 90 17.91 -17.64 21.59
CA ILE A 90 18.16 -18.75 22.51
C ILE A 90 17.35 -19.99 22.12
N GLY A 91 17.95 -21.18 22.22
CA GLY A 91 17.25 -22.44 21.98
C GLY A 91 16.30 -22.86 23.09
N GLU A 92 15.53 -23.92 22.81
CA GLU A 92 14.51 -24.49 23.69
C GLU A 92 15.04 -24.83 25.09
N GLU A 93 16.15 -25.57 25.20
CA GLU A 93 16.67 -25.96 26.52
C GLU A 93 17.04 -24.74 27.37
N THR A 94 17.69 -23.76 26.75
CA THR A 94 18.06 -22.51 27.40
C THR A 94 16.82 -21.73 27.83
N ALA A 95 15.83 -21.60 26.94
CA ALA A 95 14.56 -20.94 27.24
C ALA A 95 13.81 -21.60 28.41
N GLN A 96 13.81 -22.94 28.49
CA GLN A 96 13.19 -23.68 29.60
C GLN A 96 13.94 -23.49 30.93
N LYS A 97 15.28 -23.55 30.90
CA LYS A 97 16.12 -23.46 32.10
C LYS A 97 16.10 -22.05 32.73
N VAL A 98 16.17 -21.00 31.90
CA VAL A 98 16.33 -19.61 32.39
C VAL A 98 15.11 -18.73 32.17
N GLY A 99 14.10 -19.18 31.43
CA GLY A 99 12.86 -18.44 31.16
C GLY A 99 12.22 -17.86 32.43
N PRO A 100 12.04 -18.64 33.52
CA PRO A 100 11.49 -18.11 34.77
C PRO A 100 12.29 -16.95 35.39
N LEU A 101 13.61 -16.91 35.19
CA LEU A 101 14.49 -15.85 35.71
C LEU A 101 14.48 -14.58 34.85
N LEU A 102 14.00 -14.69 33.61
CA LEU A 102 13.98 -13.60 32.64
C LEU A 102 12.59 -12.99 32.43
N LEU A 103 11.54 -13.69 32.87
CA LEU A 103 10.15 -13.29 32.62
C LEU A 103 9.83 -11.91 33.17
N GLU A 104 10.14 -11.64 34.45
CA GLU A 104 9.91 -10.33 35.07
C GLU A 104 10.77 -9.23 34.43
N TYR A 105 12.03 -9.56 34.11
CA TYR A 105 13.02 -8.61 33.61
C TYR A 105 12.74 -8.16 32.16
N ILE A 106 12.33 -9.11 31.31
CA ILE A 106 12.11 -8.87 29.87
C ILE A 106 10.61 -8.72 29.61
N TRP A 107 9.85 -9.78 29.88
CA TRP A 107 8.53 -9.95 29.30
C TRP A 107 7.44 -9.16 30.03
N ASP A 108 7.40 -9.21 31.36
CA ASP A 108 6.40 -8.46 32.13
C ASP A 108 6.55 -6.94 31.96
N LYS A 109 7.79 -6.46 31.73
CA LYS A 109 8.07 -5.05 31.45
C LYS A 109 7.44 -4.57 30.15
N VAL A 110 7.43 -5.41 29.10
CA VAL A 110 6.94 -5.04 27.77
C VAL A 110 5.50 -5.49 27.52
N LEU A 111 4.98 -6.46 28.27
CA LEU A 111 3.62 -6.96 28.09
C LEU A 111 2.51 -5.88 28.10
N PRO A 112 2.53 -4.83 28.96
CA PRO A 112 1.47 -3.83 29.01
C PRO A 112 1.54 -2.77 27.90
N THR A 113 2.57 -2.77 27.04
CA THR A 113 2.72 -1.75 25.98
C THR A 113 1.66 -1.88 24.89
N SER A 114 1.47 -0.81 24.10
CA SER A 114 0.47 -0.77 23.01
C SER A 114 1.00 -1.39 21.71
N ALA A 115 2.31 -1.35 21.48
CA ALA A 115 2.98 -1.89 20.31
C ALA A 115 4.38 -2.43 20.67
N MET A 116 4.93 -3.30 19.81
CA MET A 116 6.23 -3.95 20.00
C MET A 116 7.12 -3.75 18.78
N ILE A 117 8.39 -3.40 19.02
CA ILE A 117 9.47 -3.40 18.05
C ILE A 117 10.49 -4.46 18.48
N LEU A 118 10.68 -5.48 17.65
CA LEU A 118 11.81 -6.42 17.78
C LEU A 118 12.96 -5.93 16.92
N ASP A 119 14.11 -5.68 17.52
CA ASP A 119 15.28 -5.21 16.78
C ASP A 119 16.26 -6.35 16.53
N PHE A 120 16.26 -6.83 15.28
CA PHE A 120 17.14 -7.88 14.77
C PHE A 120 18.27 -7.34 13.89
N ARG A 121 18.46 -6.01 13.82
CA ARG A 121 19.52 -5.39 13.00
C ARG A 121 20.93 -5.92 13.32
N TYR A 122 21.12 -6.47 14.51
CA TYR A 122 22.39 -7.03 15.01
C TYR A 122 22.30 -8.52 15.36
N ALA A 123 21.21 -9.20 14.98
CA ALA A 123 21.01 -10.61 15.27
C ALA A 123 21.78 -11.45 14.25
N VAL A 124 22.90 -12.04 14.68
CA VAL A 124 23.83 -12.79 13.81
C VAL A 124 23.99 -14.26 14.17
N SER A 125 23.27 -14.72 15.21
CA SER A 125 23.35 -16.10 15.69
C SER A 125 22.05 -16.50 16.37
N GLY A 126 21.84 -17.81 16.49
CA GLY A 126 20.66 -18.34 17.16
C GLY A 126 20.50 -19.83 16.94
N GLU A 127 19.54 -20.41 17.66
CA GLU A 127 19.19 -21.83 17.61
C GLU A 127 17.79 -22.03 17.04
N LEU A 128 17.65 -22.98 16.11
CA LEU A 128 16.38 -23.27 15.42
C LEU A 128 15.22 -23.57 16.38
N SER A 129 15.51 -24.25 17.49
CA SER A 129 14.53 -24.61 18.52
C SER A 129 13.95 -23.41 19.28
N GLY A 130 14.54 -22.21 19.14
CA GLY A 130 14.03 -20.97 19.73
C GLY A 130 12.86 -20.33 18.95
N ILE A 131 12.70 -20.66 17.66
CA ILE A 131 11.68 -20.05 16.80
C ILE A 131 10.25 -20.26 17.36
N PRO A 132 9.85 -21.51 17.75
CA PRO A 132 8.55 -21.75 18.38
C PRO A 132 8.24 -20.82 19.56
N TYR A 133 9.24 -20.49 20.39
CA TYR A 133 9.05 -19.63 21.56
C TYR A 133 8.66 -18.22 21.13
N ILE A 134 9.45 -17.61 20.23
CA ILE A 134 9.19 -16.23 19.79
C ILE A 134 7.83 -16.14 19.11
N VAL A 135 7.57 -16.99 18.11
CA VAL A 135 6.32 -16.92 17.34
C VAL A 135 5.10 -17.10 18.24
N SER A 136 5.15 -18.05 19.17
CA SER A 136 4.01 -18.36 20.04
C SER A 136 3.60 -17.23 20.97
N TYR A 137 4.52 -16.37 21.42
CA TYR A 137 4.18 -15.21 22.24
C TYR A 137 3.34 -14.17 21.48
N PHE A 138 3.40 -14.18 20.14
CA PHE A 138 2.72 -13.23 19.27
C PHE A 138 1.51 -13.81 18.54
N THR A 139 1.25 -15.11 18.62
CA THR A 139 0.10 -15.75 17.95
C THR A 139 -0.90 -16.31 18.95
N ASP A 140 -2.13 -16.57 18.48
CA ASP A 140 -3.14 -17.23 19.30
C ASP A 140 -2.70 -18.64 19.69
N SER A 141 -3.25 -19.16 20.79
CA SER A 141 -2.91 -20.50 21.28
C SER A 141 -3.45 -21.62 20.40
N GLU A 142 -4.53 -21.35 19.68
CA GLU A 142 -5.20 -22.29 18.79
C GLU A 142 -5.75 -21.54 17.56
N PRO A 143 -5.76 -22.17 16.36
CA PRO A 143 -5.13 -23.46 16.07
C PRO A 143 -3.60 -23.38 16.12
N LEU A 144 -2.93 -24.51 16.36
CA LEU A 144 -1.47 -24.59 16.24
C LEU A 144 -1.02 -24.20 14.82
N ILE A 145 0.06 -23.42 14.76
CA ILE A 145 0.64 -22.92 13.52
C ILE A 145 1.86 -23.77 13.19
N HIS A 146 1.88 -24.33 11.98
CA HIS A 146 3.09 -24.89 11.40
C HIS A 146 3.97 -23.72 10.95
N ILE A 147 5.03 -23.45 11.71
CA ILE A 147 5.88 -22.27 11.55
C ILE A 147 6.86 -22.47 10.40
N ASP A 148 7.64 -23.54 10.46
CA ASP A 148 8.62 -23.90 9.43
C ASP A 148 8.87 -25.41 9.38
N SER A 149 9.38 -25.90 8.25
CA SER A 149 9.88 -27.27 8.07
C SER A 149 11.34 -27.24 7.65
N VAL A 150 12.22 -27.88 8.42
CA VAL A 150 13.65 -27.97 8.12
C VAL A 150 14.01 -29.39 7.72
N TYR A 151 14.43 -29.57 6.47
CA TYR A 151 14.93 -30.85 5.96
C TYR A 151 16.45 -30.91 6.15
N ASP A 152 16.97 -31.97 6.79
CA ASP A 152 18.39 -32.28 6.92
C ASP A 152 18.72 -33.54 6.10
N ARG A 153 19.56 -33.36 5.07
CA ARG A 153 19.89 -34.39 4.09
C ARG A 153 20.76 -35.54 4.63
N PRO A 154 21.77 -35.31 5.50
CA PRO A 154 22.58 -36.39 6.07
C PRO A 154 21.78 -37.38 6.91
N SER A 155 20.87 -36.88 7.75
CA SER A 155 19.96 -37.72 8.55
C SER A 155 18.74 -38.21 7.76
N ASP A 156 18.45 -37.57 6.63
CA ASP A 156 17.24 -37.76 5.82
C ASP A 156 15.95 -37.56 6.64
N THR A 157 15.95 -36.52 7.48
CA THR A 157 14.84 -36.18 8.37
C THR A 157 14.30 -34.79 8.09
N THR A 158 13.01 -34.58 8.38
CA THR A 158 12.40 -33.25 8.40
C THR A 158 11.98 -32.94 9.84
N THR A 159 12.48 -31.83 10.36
CA THR A 159 12.06 -31.27 11.65
C THR A 159 10.99 -30.22 11.40
N GLU A 160 9.80 -30.43 11.94
CA GLU A 160 8.71 -29.45 11.88
C GLU A 160 8.72 -28.57 13.12
N LEU A 161 8.59 -27.27 12.94
CA LEU A 161 8.49 -26.28 14.01
C LEU A 161 7.04 -25.84 14.15
N TRP A 162 6.47 -26.03 15.34
CA TRP A 162 5.06 -25.72 15.62
C TRP A 162 4.94 -24.67 16.72
N SER A 163 3.89 -23.85 16.67
CA SER A 163 3.56 -22.98 17.80
C SER A 163 3.15 -23.83 19.02
N MET A 164 3.36 -23.27 20.21
CA MET A 164 3.08 -23.93 21.47
C MET A 164 1.76 -23.43 22.06
N PRO A 165 0.81 -24.29 22.46
CA PRO A 165 -0.48 -23.84 23.00
C PRO A 165 -0.32 -23.18 24.38
N THR A 166 0.61 -23.67 25.20
CA THR A 166 0.90 -23.15 26.55
C THR A 166 2.28 -22.50 26.59
N LEU A 167 2.38 -21.34 27.26
CA LEU A 167 3.62 -20.60 27.46
C LEU A 167 3.80 -20.29 28.95
N LEU A 168 5.05 -20.07 29.35
CA LEU A 168 5.38 -19.65 30.71
C LEU A 168 4.80 -18.25 31.03
N GLY A 169 4.98 -17.29 30.12
CA GLY A 169 4.42 -15.95 30.22
C GLY A 169 3.10 -15.79 29.46
N LYS A 170 2.43 -14.65 29.67
CA LYS A 170 1.20 -14.31 28.93
C LYS A 170 1.53 -13.98 27.47
N ARG A 171 0.64 -14.30 26.54
CA ARG A 171 0.78 -13.86 25.14
C ARG A 171 0.66 -12.35 25.02
N TYR A 172 1.41 -11.77 24.08
CA TYR A 172 1.29 -10.36 23.71
C TYR A 172 -0.02 -10.08 22.96
N GLY A 173 -0.57 -11.12 22.32
CA GLY A 173 -1.79 -11.08 21.53
C GLY A 173 -1.53 -10.75 20.06
N THR A 174 -2.60 -10.81 19.27
CA THR A 174 -2.58 -10.65 17.80
C THR A 174 -3.02 -9.26 17.34
N SER A 175 -3.65 -8.47 18.20
CA SER A 175 -4.14 -7.12 17.86
C SER A 175 -3.07 -6.02 17.95
N LYS A 176 -2.11 -6.16 18.88
CA LYS A 176 -1.07 -5.15 19.11
C LYS A 176 -0.06 -5.15 17.95
N PRO A 177 0.29 -3.98 17.38
CA PRO A 177 1.29 -3.92 16.31
C PRO A 177 2.61 -4.55 16.70
N LEU A 178 3.20 -5.29 15.76
CA LEU A 178 4.57 -5.83 15.85
C LEU A 178 5.34 -5.41 14.61
N ILE A 179 6.46 -4.76 14.85
CA ILE A 179 7.42 -4.41 13.80
C ILE A 179 8.74 -5.14 14.11
N ILE A 180 9.38 -5.66 13.08
CA ILE A 180 10.72 -6.26 13.18
C ILE A 180 11.68 -5.40 12.38
N LEU A 181 12.78 -4.97 13.01
CA LEU A 181 13.83 -4.20 12.37
C LEU A 181 14.90 -5.13 11.82
N THR A 182 15.26 -4.96 10.55
CA THR A 182 16.27 -5.77 9.88
C THR A 182 17.39 -4.91 9.29
N SER A 183 18.57 -5.50 9.16
CA SER A 183 19.69 -4.93 8.40
C SER A 183 20.29 -5.99 7.48
N LYS A 184 21.18 -5.58 6.58
CA LYS A 184 22.01 -6.51 5.80
C LYS A 184 22.89 -7.45 6.65
N ASN A 185 23.06 -7.17 7.95
CA ASN A 185 23.80 -8.02 8.88
C ASN A 185 22.91 -9.02 9.61
N THR A 186 21.59 -8.87 9.57
CA THR A 186 20.67 -9.85 10.14
C THR A 186 20.86 -11.17 9.41
N ILE A 187 21.26 -12.23 10.12
CA ILE A 187 21.62 -13.51 9.50
C ILE A 187 21.18 -14.71 10.35
N GLY A 188 20.77 -15.80 9.67
CA GLY A 188 20.44 -17.09 10.28
C GLY A 188 19.02 -17.11 10.86
N ILE A 189 18.87 -17.68 12.06
CA ILE A 189 17.57 -17.93 12.69
C ILE A 189 16.71 -16.66 12.86
N ALA A 190 17.32 -15.49 13.03
CA ALA A 190 16.58 -14.22 13.09
C ALA A 190 15.89 -13.86 11.76
N GLU A 191 16.49 -14.26 10.63
CA GLU A 191 15.86 -14.14 9.31
C GLU A 191 14.62 -15.03 9.22
N ASP A 192 14.69 -16.26 9.72
CA ASP A 192 13.57 -17.19 9.71
C ASP A 192 12.40 -16.70 10.56
N VAL A 193 12.67 -16.19 11.76
CA VAL A 193 11.64 -15.56 12.61
C VAL A 193 10.96 -14.40 11.89
N ALA A 194 11.75 -13.50 11.27
CA ALA A 194 11.22 -12.37 10.51
C ALA A 194 10.40 -12.83 9.30
N TYR A 195 10.89 -13.82 8.56
CA TYR A 195 10.23 -14.40 7.39
C TYR A 195 8.89 -15.04 7.76
N CYS A 196 8.89 -15.88 8.79
CA CYS A 196 7.69 -16.56 9.27
C CYS A 196 6.64 -15.57 9.76
N LEU A 197 7.02 -14.59 10.60
CA LEU A 197 6.07 -13.59 11.12
C LEU A 197 5.56 -12.62 10.03
N LYS A 198 6.38 -12.31 9.01
CA LYS A 198 5.94 -11.59 7.82
C LYS A 198 4.89 -12.38 7.04
N ASN A 199 5.16 -13.65 6.76
CA ASN A 199 4.26 -14.51 5.97
C ASN A 199 2.97 -14.86 6.70
N LEU A 200 3.01 -14.94 8.03
CA LEU A 200 1.83 -15.07 8.90
C LEU A 200 0.98 -13.79 8.96
N LYS A 201 1.39 -12.70 8.31
CA LYS A 201 0.76 -11.37 8.43
C LYS A 201 0.64 -10.97 9.90
N ARG A 202 1.70 -11.22 10.66
CA ARG A 202 1.78 -10.87 12.08
C ARG A 202 2.71 -9.69 12.34
N ALA A 203 3.81 -9.58 11.60
CA ALA A 203 4.76 -8.48 11.72
C ALA A 203 4.88 -7.69 10.43
N THR A 204 5.14 -6.38 10.54
CA THR A 204 5.69 -5.56 9.45
C THR A 204 7.21 -5.55 9.56
N ILE A 205 7.94 -5.81 8.48
CA ILE A 205 9.39 -5.80 8.45
C ILE A 205 9.86 -4.43 7.94
N VAL A 206 10.73 -3.75 8.70
CA VAL A 206 11.21 -2.39 8.39
C VAL A 206 12.73 -2.36 8.44
N GLY A 207 13.38 -1.83 7.40
CA GLY A 207 14.83 -1.72 7.32
C GLY A 207 15.37 -2.22 5.98
N GLU A 208 16.50 -2.92 6.01
CA GLU A 208 17.16 -3.45 4.82
C GLU A 208 16.81 -4.93 4.60
N ASN A 209 17.03 -5.42 3.37
CA ASN A 209 17.03 -6.85 3.10
C ASN A 209 18.08 -7.57 3.95
N THR A 210 17.74 -8.72 4.54
CA THR A 210 18.67 -9.49 5.39
C THR A 210 19.77 -10.18 4.57
N ALA A 211 20.74 -10.80 5.25
CA ALA A 211 21.96 -11.32 4.63
C ALA A 211 21.75 -12.49 3.67
N GLY A 212 20.72 -13.32 3.89
CA GLY A 212 20.49 -14.54 3.13
C GLY A 212 21.38 -15.69 3.58
N GLY A 213 21.31 -16.06 4.86
CA GLY A 213 22.08 -17.15 5.43
C GLY A 213 21.66 -18.55 4.95
N THR A 214 22.03 -19.55 5.74
CA THR A 214 21.70 -20.97 5.51
C THR A 214 21.49 -21.64 6.85
N VAL A 215 20.51 -22.55 6.94
CA VAL A 215 20.19 -23.24 8.20
C VAL A 215 21.40 -24.03 8.72
N LYS A 216 22.04 -24.81 7.85
CA LYS A 216 23.20 -25.63 8.21
C LYS A 216 24.08 -25.93 7.00
N THR A 217 25.37 -25.69 7.19
CA THR A 217 26.44 -26.05 6.24
C THR A 217 27.43 -26.94 6.96
N ASP A 218 27.72 -28.11 6.39
CA ASP A 218 28.72 -29.02 6.91
C ASP A 218 30.00 -28.91 6.06
N LYS A 219 31.16 -28.91 6.73
CA LYS A 219 32.47 -29.03 6.10
C LYS A 219 32.96 -30.48 6.24
N ILE A 220 32.93 -31.22 5.15
CA ILE A 220 33.15 -32.67 5.11
C ILE A 220 34.53 -32.97 4.53
N LYS A 221 35.36 -33.73 5.26
CA LYS A 221 36.69 -34.15 4.81
C LYS A 221 36.59 -35.22 3.72
N VAL A 222 37.43 -35.11 2.67
CA VAL A 222 37.48 -36.08 1.57
C VAL A 222 38.47 -37.19 1.89
N GLY A 223 37.97 -38.30 2.44
CA GLY A 223 38.78 -39.47 2.80
C GLY A 223 39.96 -39.09 3.70
N ASP A 224 41.15 -39.62 3.38
CA ASP A 224 42.40 -39.34 4.12
C ASP A 224 43.17 -38.13 3.56
N THR A 225 42.57 -37.34 2.66
CA THR A 225 43.22 -36.17 2.03
C THR A 225 43.06 -34.90 2.85
N ASP A 226 43.78 -33.84 2.49
CA ASP A 226 43.58 -32.50 3.08
C ASP A 226 42.52 -31.65 2.34
N PHE A 227 41.69 -32.26 1.48
CA PHE A 227 40.56 -31.60 0.84
C PHE A 227 39.29 -31.69 1.69
N TYR A 228 38.51 -30.61 1.68
CA TYR A 228 37.20 -30.52 2.33
C TYR A 228 36.16 -29.99 1.35
N VAL A 229 34.93 -30.48 1.47
CA VAL A 229 33.76 -29.98 0.75
C VAL A 229 32.82 -29.33 1.76
N SER A 230 32.58 -28.03 1.60
CA SER A 230 31.52 -27.32 2.33
C SER A 230 30.23 -27.43 1.54
N VAL A 231 29.16 -27.97 2.15
CA VAL A 231 27.88 -28.23 1.50
C VAL A 231 26.73 -27.76 2.39
N PRO A 232 25.73 -27.02 1.88
CA PRO A 232 24.49 -26.79 2.58
C PRO A 232 23.74 -28.12 2.71
N VAL A 233 23.66 -28.65 3.92
CA VAL A 233 23.11 -29.99 4.19
C VAL A 233 21.67 -29.95 4.69
N ALA A 234 21.22 -28.79 5.17
CA ALA A 234 19.83 -28.58 5.55
C ALA A 234 19.24 -27.33 4.89
N LYS A 235 17.92 -27.29 4.78
CA LYS A 235 17.18 -26.14 4.26
C LYS A 235 15.84 -25.97 4.97
N SER A 236 15.39 -24.73 5.07
CA SER A 236 14.03 -24.38 5.47
C SER A 236 13.08 -24.48 4.27
N VAL A 237 11.84 -24.88 4.54
CA VAL A 237 10.73 -24.92 3.59
C VAL A 237 9.51 -24.36 4.30
N ASN A 238 9.26 -23.06 4.10
CA ASN A 238 8.18 -22.38 4.77
C ASN A 238 6.81 -22.95 4.34
N PRO A 239 5.94 -23.35 5.28
CA PRO A 239 4.65 -23.98 4.98
C PRO A 239 3.67 -23.10 4.19
N ILE A 240 3.82 -21.76 4.25
CA ILE A 240 2.94 -20.82 3.56
C ILE A 240 3.43 -20.56 2.13
N THR A 241 4.74 -20.30 1.95
CA THR A 241 5.28 -19.88 0.65
C THR A 241 5.84 -21.04 -0.17
N GLY A 242 6.14 -22.18 0.45
CA GLY A 242 6.92 -23.27 -0.14
C GLY A 242 8.36 -22.90 -0.46
N LYS A 243 8.85 -21.75 0.04
CA LYS A 243 10.18 -21.17 -0.22
C LYS A 243 10.94 -20.99 1.10
N SER A 244 12.16 -20.45 1.01
CA SER A 244 13.03 -20.19 2.15
C SER A 244 13.44 -18.72 2.21
N TRP A 245 13.81 -18.28 3.41
CA TRP A 245 14.53 -17.03 3.67
C TRP A 245 16.01 -17.13 3.26
N GLU A 246 16.53 -18.34 3.13
CA GLU A 246 17.94 -18.61 2.83
C GLU A 246 18.36 -18.03 1.47
N ILE A 247 19.65 -17.73 1.33
CA ILE A 247 20.31 -17.20 0.12
C ILE A 247 19.91 -15.76 -0.23
N ASN A 248 18.61 -15.50 -0.37
CA ASN A 248 18.10 -14.20 -0.81
C ASN A 248 17.84 -13.24 0.37
N GLY A 249 17.71 -13.79 1.58
CA GLY A 249 17.28 -13.05 2.75
C GLY A 249 15.78 -12.72 2.71
N VAL A 250 15.37 -11.89 3.65
CA VAL A 250 14.02 -11.41 3.84
C VAL A 250 13.96 -9.97 3.37
N ALA A 251 13.24 -9.73 2.28
CA ALA A 251 12.94 -8.37 1.84
C ALA A 251 12.04 -7.67 2.88
N PRO A 252 12.30 -6.40 3.22
CA PRO A 252 11.46 -5.63 4.12
C PRO A 252 10.08 -5.36 3.48
N ASP A 253 9.09 -5.01 4.30
CA ASP A 253 7.82 -4.43 3.82
C ASP A 253 7.98 -2.92 3.59
N VAL A 254 8.80 -2.26 4.41
CA VAL A 254 9.18 -0.85 4.28
C VAL A 254 10.70 -0.76 4.22
N GLU A 255 11.21 -0.49 3.03
CA GLU A 255 12.66 -0.39 2.79
C GLU A 255 13.19 0.98 3.20
N VAL A 256 14.09 0.98 4.18
CA VAL A 256 14.82 2.15 4.68
C VAL A 256 16.21 1.71 5.12
N THR A 257 17.13 2.66 5.37
CA THR A 257 18.43 2.29 5.93
C THR A 257 18.26 1.63 7.31
N ALA A 258 19.19 0.77 7.70
CA ALA A 258 19.14 0.15 9.03
C ALA A 258 19.18 1.19 10.16
N GLU A 259 19.78 2.36 9.93
CA GLU A 259 19.83 3.48 10.88
C GLU A 259 18.43 4.10 11.07
N ASP A 260 17.73 4.38 9.98
CA ASP A 260 16.40 5.02 9.98
C ASP A 260 15.24 4.07 10.35
N ALA A 261 15.51 2.76 10.43
CA ALA A 261 14.47 1.74 10.63
C ALA A 261 13.67 1.92 11.93
N LEU A 262 14.33 2.32 13.02
CA LEU A 262 13.65 2.52 14.31
C LEU A 262 12.70 3.73 14.26
N ASP A 263 13.16 4.87 13.76
CA ASP A 263 12.35 6.08 13.64
C ASP A 263 11.16 5.86 12.69
N THR A 264 11.40 5.17 11.58
CA THR A 264 10.35 4.76 10.64
C THR A 264 9.30 3.87 11.33
N ALA A 265 9.73 2.87 12.09
CA ALA A 265 8.81 1.99 12.83
C ALA A 265 7.97 2.75 13.85
N ILE A 266 8.56 3.70 14.58
CA ILE A 266 7.84 4.56 15.54
C ILE A 266 6.81 5.43 14.81
N ALA A 267 7.17 6.01 13.66
CA ALA A 267 6.25 6.82 12.86
C ALA A 267 5.05 6.01 12.36
N ILE A 268 5.29 4.78 11.88
CA ILE A 268 4.23 3.85 11.44
C ILE A 268 3.29 3.52 12.60
N ILE A 269 3.82 3.19 13.78
CA ILE A 269 2.99 2.86 14.95
C ILE A 269 2.12 4.05 15.36
N LYS A 270 2.69 5.26 15.40
CA LYS A 270 1.94 6.49 15.73
C LYS A 270 0.82 6.75 14.73
N LEU A 271 1.10 6.66 13.43
CA LEU A 271 0.09 6.79 12.38
C LEU A 271 -1.04 5.77 12.58
N ARG A 272 -0.73 4.49 12.76
CA ARG A 272 -1.73 3.43 12.96
C ARG A 272 -2.60 3.67 14.20
N ALA A 273 -2.03 4.23 15.27
CA ALA A 273 -2.78 4.56 16.48
C ALA A 273 -3.80 5.70 16.28
N GLU A 274 -3.59 6.59 15.32
CA GLU A 274 -4.51 7.70 15.00
C GLU A 274 -5.70 7.26 14.11
N ILE A 275 -5.56 6.16 13.36
CA ILE A 275 -6.55 5.70 12.36
C ILE A 275 -7.96 5.55 12.94
N PRO A 276 -8.18 4.90 14.10
CA PRO A 276 -9.54 4.75 14.63
C PRO A 276 -10.24 6.08 14.89
N GLY A 277 -9.51 7.06 15.45
CA GLY A 277 -10.05 8.40 15.70
C GLY A 277 -10.35 9.16 14.41
N LEU A 278 -9.46 9.05 13.42
CA LEU A 278 -9.66 9.67 12.10
C LEU A 278 -10.86 9.06 11.36
N ALA A 279 -11.03 7.74 11.40
CA ALA A 279 -12.16 7.06 10.79
C ALA A 279 -13.48 7.41 11.47
N GLN A 280 -13.51 7.51 12.80
CA GLN A 280 -14.70 7.94 13.53
C GLN A 280 -15.09 9.38 13.20
N ALA A 281 -14.11 10.29 13.12
CA ALA A 281 -14.36 11.68 12.70
C ALA A 281 -14.89 11.74 11.27
N ALA A 282 -14.29 10.97 10.35
CA ALA A 282 -14.77 10.86 8.96
C ALA A 282 -16.19 10.29 8.89
N ALA A 283 -16.50 9.24 9.66
CA ALA A 283 -17.84 8.66 9.73
C ALA A 283 -18.89 9.69 10.19
N THR A 284 -18.57 10.48 11.21
CA THR A 284 -19.46 11.55 11.71
C THR A 284 -19.67 12.64 10.65
N LEU A 285 -18.59 13.12 10.02
CA LEU A 285 -18.67 14.10 8.95
C LEU A 285 -19.53 13.62 7.78
N ILE A 286 -19.44 12.33 7.45
CA ILE A 286 -20.25 11.72 6.38
C ILE A 286 -21.72 11.63 6.79
N ASP A 287 -22.04 11.17 8.00
CA ASP A 287 -23.44 11.06 8.46
C ASP A 287 -24.15 12.43 8.51
N ASP A 288 -23.42 13.44 8.99
CA ASP A 288 -23.94 14.80 9.14
C ASP A 288 -24.12 15.50 7.79
N ASN A 289 -23.15 15.36 6.87
CA ASN A 289 -23.04 16.23 5.69
C ASN A 289 -23.34 15.55 4.35
N TYR A 290 -23.41 14.22 4.27
CA TYR A 290 -23.63 13.54 3.00
C TYR A 290 -25.07 13.71 2.48
N ALA A 291 -25.20 14.16 1.22
CA ALA A 291 -26.49 14.56 0.64
C ALA A 291 -27.52 13.43 0.55
N PHE A 292 -27.09 12.17 0.59
CA PHE A 292 -27.95 10.98 0.64
C PHE A 292 -27.95 10.40 2.06
N PRO A 293 -28.84 10.83 2.97
CA PRO A 293 -28.79 10.50 4.39
C PRO A 293 -28.67 9.00 4.69
N SER A 294 -29.44 8.16 3.98
CA SER A 294 -29.42 6.71 4.19
C SER A 294 -28.08 6.08 3.81
N VAL A 295 -27.41 6.61 2.78
CA VAL A 295 -26.07 6.14 2.38
C VAL A 295 -25.03 6.64 3.38
N GLY A 296 -25.14 7.90 3.83
CA GLY A 296 -24.24 8.47 4.85
C GLY A 296 -24.22 7.64 6.13
N ALA A 297 -25.41 7.32 6.66
CA ALA A 297 -25.55 6.48 7.85
C ALA A 297 -24.96 5.06 7.67
N ILE A 298 -25.18 4.44 6.50
CA ILE A 298 -24.61 3.11 6.19
C ILE A 298 -23.08 3.17 6.11
N VAL A 299 -22.53 4.21 5.49
CA VAL A 299 -21.07 4.38 5.38
C VAL A 299 -20.47 4.60 6.75
N ALA A 300 -21.07 5.46 7.58
CA ALA A 300 -20.61 5.73 8.93
C ALA A 300 -20.55 4.47 9.79
N GLU A 301 -21.63 3.68 9.83
CA GLU A 301 -21.69 2.42 10.57
C GLU A 301 -20.64 1.41 10.07
N LYS A 302 -20.52 1.24 8.76
CA LYS A 302 -19.62 0.22 8.18
C LYS A 302 -18.16 0.62 8.24
N LEU A 303 -17.83 1.90 8.17
CA LEU A 303 -16.45 2.37 8.22
C LEU A 303 -15.79 2.00 9.55
N GLU A 304 -16.50 2.16 10.66
CA GLU A 304 -16.02 1.74 11.98
C GLU A 304 -15.74 0.23 12.03
N ALA A 305 -16.61 -0.59 11.43
CA ALA A 305 -16.44 -2.04 11.36
C ALA A 305 -15.22 -2.45 10.52
N VAL A 306 -14.93 -1.75 9.42
CA VAL A 306 -13.74 -2.01 8.58
C VAL A 306 -12.46 -1.66 9.35
N VAL A 307 -12.46 -0.59 10.14
CA VAL A 307 -11.29 -0.28 10.98
C VAL A 307 -11.10 -1.34 12.08
N ALA A 308 -12.19 -1.77 12.72
CA ALA A 308 -12.15 -2.79 13.76
C ALA A 308 -11.73 -4.18 13.26
N SER A 309 -11.88 -4.48 11.97
CA SER A 309 -11.45 -5.77 11.38
C SER A 309 -9.93 -5.93 11.28
N GLY A 310 -9.17 -4.85 11.51
CA GLY A 310 -7.72 -4.85 11.41
C GLY A 310 -7.19 -4.67 9.98
N GLU A 311 -8.04 -4.36 9.00
CA GLU A 311 -7.61 -4.11 7.62
C GLU A 311 -6.60 -2.95 7.48
N TYR A 312 -6.57 -2.04 8.44
CA TYR A 312 -5.63 -0.91 8.49
C TYR A 312 -4.33 -1.21 9.25
N ASN A 313 -4.17 -2.42 9.82
CA ASN A 313 -3.03 -2.77 10.68
C ASN A 313 -1.69 -2.79 9.96
N PHE A 314 -1.66 -2.74 8.63
CA PHE A 314 -0.45 -2.76 7.80
C PHE A 314 -0.18 -1.45 7.04
N VAL A 315 -1.01 -0.43 7.22
CA VAL A 315 -0.79 0.90 6.62
C VAL A 315 0.49 1.51 7.16
N SER A 316 1.39 1.94 6.28
CA SER A 316 2.72 2.44 6.66
C SER A 316 2.92 3.91 6.33
N THR A 317 2.13 4.48 5.43
CA THR A 317 2.22 5.90 5.04
C THR A 317 0.86 6.60 5.04
N LYS A 318 0.87 7.94 5.04
CA LYS A 318 -0.36 8.74 4.95
C LYS A 318 -1.02 8.60 3.58
N GLU A 319 -0.23 8.46 2.53
CA GLU A 319 -0.67 8.28 1.16
C GLU A 319 -1.39 6.92 1.00
N GLU A 320 -0.85 5.86 1.60
CA GLU A 320 -1.52 4.55 1.68
C GLU A 320 -2.84 4.64 2.46
N LEU A 321 -2.87 5.37 3.58
CA LEU A 321 -4.08 5.61 4.36
C LEU A 321 -5.15 6.32 3.52
N GLU A 322 -4.79 7.42 2.86
CA GLU A 322 -5.69 8.21 2.02
C GLU A 322 -6.26 7.37 0.87
N ALA A 323 -5.40 6.58 0.20
CA ALA A 323 -5.80 5.71 -0.88
C ALA A 323 -6.75 4.59 -0.39
N LYS A 324 -6.40 3.91 0.71
CA LYS A 324 -7.23 2.83 1.27
C LYS A 324 -8.57 3.35 1.78
N LEU A 325 -8.56 4.45 2.53
CA LEU A 325 -9.78 5.04 3.07
C LEU A 325 -10.70 5.53 1.94
N SER A 326 -10.15 6.16 0.89
CA SER A 326 -10.94 6.54 -0.29
C SER A 326 -11.51 5.34 -1.03
N ALA A 327 -10.76 4.23 -1.15
CA ALA A 327 -11.25 3.00 -1.77
C ALA A 327 -12.38 2.35 -0.95
N ASP A 328 -12.25 2.35 0.38
CA ASP A 328 -13.29 1.84 1.28
C ASP A 328 -14.54 2.73 1.24
N LEU A 329 -14.40 4.06 1.23
CA LEU A 329 -15.51 4.99 1.06
C LEU A 329 -16.25 4.77 -0.26
N LEU A 330 -15.54 4.61 -1.38
CA LEU A 330 -16.13 4.25 -2.67
C LEU A 330 -16.87 2.91 -2.60
N LYS A 331 -16.27 1.88 -1.99
CA LYS A 331 -16.88 0.56 -1.86
C LYS A 331 -18.16 0.58 -1.01
N LEU A 332 -18.18 1.39 0.05
CA LEU A 332 -19.30 1.48 0.98
C LEU A 332 -20.45 2.35 0.44
N SER A 333 -20.13 3.42 -0.27
CA SER A 333 -21.11 4.39 -0.79
C SER A 333 -21.55 4.11 -2.24
N GLY A 334 -20.68 3.52 -3.06
CA GLY A 334 -20.80 3.51 -4.52
C GLY A 334 -20.48 4.85 -5.18
N ASP A 335 -20.05 5.85 -4.41
CA ASP A 335 -19.83 7.23 -4.85
C ASP A 335 -18.34 7.51 -5.08
N LYS A 336 -17.99 7.82 -6.33
CA LYS A 336 -16.61 8.15 -6.74
C LYS A 336 -16.13 9.52 -6.25
N CYS A 337 -17.05 10.35 -5.77
CA CYS A 337 -16.76 11.67 -5.27
C CYS A 337 -16.55 11.72 -3.76
N LEU A 338 -17.00 10.70 -3.02
CA LEU A 338 -16.74 10.58 -1.60
C LEU A 338 -15.34 9.98 -1.38
N LYS A 339 -14.38 10.83 -1.03
CA LYS A 339 -12.98 10.44 -0.83
C LYS A 339 -12.31 11.28 0.24
N THR A 340 -11.20 10.78 0.78
CA THR A 340 -10.31 11.57 1.62
C THR A 340 -9.25 12.23 0.77
N THR A 341 -8.83 13.44 1.15
CA THR A 341 -7.77 14.16 0.45
C THR A 341 -6.81 14.82 1.42
N SER A 342 -5.58 15.02 0.99
CA SER A 342 -4.64 15.92 1.64
C SER A 342 -4.96 17.38 1.31
N ASN A 343 -4.76 18.29 2.27
CA ASN A 343 -5.03 19.71 2.08
C ASN A 343 -4.04 20.32 1.06
N ILE A 344 -4.43 20.38 -0.21
CA ILE A 344 -3.65 21.01 -1.28
C ILE A 344 -4.01 22.51 -1.31
N PRO A 345 -3.05 23.43 -1.12
CA PRO A 345 -3.32 24.86 -1.23
C PRO A 345 -3.92 25.22 -2.59
N ALA A 346 -4.94 26.07 -2.60
CA ALA A 346 -5.49 26.58 -3.84
C ALA A 346 -4.40 27.29 -4.67
N LEU A 347 -4.38 27.05 -5.97
CA LEU A 347 -3.51 27.79 -6.88
C LEU A 347 -3.87 29.29 -6.83
N PRO A 348 -2.88 30.19 -6.93
CA PRO A 348 -3.14 31.62 -6.95
C PRO A 348 -4.07 31.99 -8.13
N PRO A 349 -5.00 32.93 -7.95
CA PRO A 349 -5.93 33.33 -9.01
C PRO A 349 -5.17 33.93 -10.20
N MET A 350 -5.55 33.52 -11.41
CA MET A 350 -5.05 34.10 -12.65
C MET A 350 -5.95 35.28 -13.05
N ASN A 351 -5.38 36.44 -13.40
CA ASN A 351 -6.10 37.63 -13.87
C ASN A 351 -5.85 37.85 -15.37
N PRO A 352 -6.53 37.13 -16.28
CA PRO A 352 -6.36 37.28 -17.72
C PRO A 352 -6.87 38.65 -18.25
N THR A 353 -6.24 39.16 -19.31
CA THR A 353 -6.68 40.40 -20.00
C THR A 353 -7.84 40.14 -20.98
N PRO A 354 -8.58 41.16 -21.44
CA PRO A 354 -9.64 41.00 -22.44
C PRO A 354 -9.18 40.31 -23.73
N GLU A 355 -7.97 40.58 -24.21
CA GLU A 355 -7.41 39.94 -25.41
C GLU A 355 -7.14 38.45 -25.17
N MET A 356 -6.65 38.10 -23.97
CA MET A 356 -6.46 36.70 -23.59
C MET A 356 -7.81 35.95 -23.55
N PHE A 357 -8.88 36.60 -23.07
CA PHE A 357 -10.22 36.00 -23.10
C PHE A 357 -10.72 35.75 -24.52
N ILE A 358 -10.50 36.68 -25.45
CA ILE A 358 -10.90 36.50 -26.85
C ILE A 358 -10.19 35.29 -27.47
N GLU A 359 -8.87 35.17 -27.27
CA GLU A 359 -8.11 34.03 -27.79
C GLU A 359 -8.53 32.72 -27.12
N LEU A 360 -8.76 32.73 -25.80
CA LEU A 360 -9.29 31.56 -25.09
C LEU A 360 -10.66 31.15 -25.65
N ILE A 361 -11.58 32.09 -25.87
CA ILE A 361 -12.90 31.81 -26.46
C ILE A 361 -12.75 31.20 -27.87
N LYS A 362 -11.87 31.72 -28.73
CA LYS A 362 -11.68 31.19 -30.08
C LYS A 362 -11.12 29.76 -30.08
N VAL A 363 -10.30 29.42 -29.10
CA VAL A 363 -9.71 28.07 -28.98
C VAL A 363 -10.66 27.11 -28.26
N SER A 364 -11.43 27.60 -27.29
CA SER A 364 -12.34 26.80 -26.47
C SER A 364 -13.70 26.52 -27.12
N PHE A 365 -14.14 27.37 -28.05
CA PHE A 365 -15.41 27.21 -28.76
C PHE A 365 -15.18 26.96 -30.24
N HIS A 366 -15.88 25.97 -30.78
CA HIS A 366 -15.92 25.73 -32.21
C HIS A 366 -17.36 25.84 -32.70
N THR A 367 -17.56 26.58 -33.79
CA THR A 367 -18.87 26.82 -34.40
C THR A 367 -18.82 26.54 -35.88
N ASP A 368 -19.84 25.89 -36.41
CA ASP A 368 -20.04 25.69 -37.85
C ASP A 368 -21.54 25.77 -38.20
N VAL A 369 -21.85 25.94 -39.49
CA VAL A 369 -23.21 25.84 -40.02
C VAL A 369 -23.20 24.90 -41.23
N PHE A 370 -23.80 23.73 -41.05
CA PHE A 370 -23.88 22.70 -42.08
C PHE A 370 -24.99 22.98 -43.10
N GLU A 371 -25.07 22.12 -44.12
CA GLU A 371 -26.17 22.11 -45.08
C GLU A 371 -27.54 22.10 -44.38
N ASN A 372 -28.54 22.72 -45.02
CA ASN A 372 -29.88 22.91 -44.47
C ASN A 372 -29.93 23.76 -43.18
N ASN A 373 -28.96 24.66 -43.01
CA ASN A 373 -28.92 25.64 -41.92
C ASN A 373 -28.94 24.98 -40.53
N ILE A 374 -28.16 23.89 -40.38
CA ILE A 374 -27.97 23.19 -39.11
C ILE A 374 -26.73 23.75 -38.44
N GLY A 375 -26.89 24.41 -37.30
CA GLY A 375 -25.77 24.89 -36.49
C GLY A 375 -25.05 23.75 -35.79
N TYR A 376 -23.75 23.95 -35.60
CA TYR A 376 -22.91 23.13 -34.75
C TYR A 376 -22.16 24.03 -33.75
N LEU A 377 -22.19 23.66 -32.47
CA LEU A 377 -21.48 24.34 -31.40
C LEU A 377 -20.80 23.30 -30.50
N ARG A 378 -19.48 23.39 -30.37
CA ARG A 378 -18.68 22.60 -29.42
C ARG A 378 -17.99 23.51 -28.44
N PHE A 379 -17.93 23.08 -27.19
CA PHE A 379 -17.04 23.64 -26.18
C PHE A 379 -16.70 22.61 -25.11
N ASP A 380 -15.52 22.74 -24.51
CA ASP A 380 -14.92 21.67 -23.71
C ASP A 380 -14.95 21.93 -22.18
N MET A 381 -15.47 23.08 -21.73
CA MET A 381 -15.58 23.40 -20.30
C MET A 381 -16.68 24.45 -20.00
N PHE A 382 -17.36 24.31 -18.86
CA PHE A 382 -18.25 25.32 -18.29
C PHE A 382 -17.45 26.31 -17.43
N GLY A 383 -17.61 27.61 -17.69
CA GLY A 383 -17.02 28.66 -16.87
C GLY A 383 -17.85 28.96 -15.61
N ASP A 384 -17.23 29.59 -14.61
CA ASP A 384 -17.96 30.17 -13.49
C ASP A 384 -18.82 31.36 -13.96
N PHE A 385 -20.04 31.47 -13.45
CA PHE A 385 -21.02 32.45 -13.91
C PHE A 385 -20.54 33.90 -13.79
N GLU A 386 -19.87 34.29 -12.70
CA GLU A 386 -19.42 35.68 -12.52
C GLU A 386 -18.34 36.03 -13.54
N HIS A 387 -17.39 35.12 -13.76
CA HIS A 387 -16.35 35.30 -14.78
C HIS A 387 -16.94 35.30 -16.20
N VAL A 388 -17.89 34.39 -16.47
CA VAL A 388 -18.58 34.31 -17.77
C VAL A 388 -19.43 35.55 -18.02
N ALA A 389 -20.11 36.09 -17.02
CA ALA A 389 -20.94 37.28 -17.14
C ALA A 389 -20.13 38.50 -17.59
N ALA A 390 -18.90 38.66 -17.07
CA ALA A 390 -17.99 39.74 -17.47
C ALA A 390 -17.59 39.69 -18.95
N ILE A 391 -17.55 38.49 -19.55
CA ILE A 391 -17.16 38.27 -20.95
C ILE A 391 -18.33 37.84 -21.85
N ALA A 392 -19.56 37.87 -21.34
CA ALA A 392 -20.72 37.30 -22.02
C ALA A 392 -20.98 37.96 -23.38
N GLN A 393 -20.76 39.27 -23.49
CA GLN A 393 -20.91 40.00 -24.75
C GLN A 393 -19.90 39.51 -25.80
N ILE A 394 -18.66 39.23 -25.40
CA ILE A 394 -17.61 38.71 -26.29
C ILE A 394 -17.99 37.31 -26.80
N ILE A 395 -18.48 36.44 -25.92
CA ILE A 395 -18.98 35.10 -26.29
C ILE A 395 -20.15 35.22 -27.25
N VAL A 396 -21.08 36.14 -27.01
CA VAL A 396 -22.23 36.36 -27.91
C VAL A 396 -21.77 36.76 -29.31
N GLU A 397 -20.84 37.71 -29.40
CA GLU A 397 -20.33 38.23 -30.67
C GLU A 397 -19.53 37.18 -31.46
N HIS A 398 -18.67 36.42 -30.79
CA HIS A 398 -17.72 35.54 -31.45
C HIS A 398 -18.22 34.10 -31.64
N VAL A 399 -19.19 33.67 -30.84
CA VAL A 399 -19.69 32.28 -30.81
C VAL A 399 -21.19 32.26 -31.09
N TRP A 400 -21.99 32.85 -30.23
CA TRP A 400 -23.44 32.61 -30.23
C TRP A 400 -24.15 33.16 -31.47
N ASN A 401 -23.78 34.36 -31.91
CA ASN A 401 -24.38 35.00 -33.09
C ASN A 401 -24.16 34.21 -34.38
N LYS A 402 -23.17 33.32 -34.44
CA LYS A 402 -22.90 32.46 -35.61
C LYS A 402 -23.92 31.33 -35.76
N VAL A 403 -24.55 30.90 -34.67
CA VAL A 403 -25.41 29.71 -34.65
C VAL A 403 -26.85 30.00 -34.25
N VAL A 404 -27.15 31.13 -33.62
CA VAL A 404 -28.49 31.41 -33.06
C VAL A 404 -29.61 31.46 -34.11
N ASP A 405 -29.31 31.84 -35.35
CA ASP A 405 -30.29 31.96 -36.45
C ASP A 405 -30.50 30.64 -37.24
N THR A 406 -29.79 29.57 -36.88
CA THR A 406 -29.93 28.24 -37.51
C THR A 406 -31.29 27.61 -37.22
N ASP A 407 -31.75 26.68 -38.06
CA ASP A 407 -33.07 26.02 -37.91
C ASP A 407 -33.03 24.86 -36.90
N ALA A 408 -31.86 24.24 -36.75
CA ALA A 408 -31.56 23.22 -35.76
C ALA A 408 -30.12 23.37 -35.25
N LEU A 409 -29.83 22.92 -34.03
CA LEU A 409 -28.49 23.01 -33.43
C LEU A 409 -28.04 21.63 -32.93
N ILE A 410 -26.80 21.27 -33.27
CA ILE A 410 -26.04 20.19 -32.65
C ILE A 410 -25.07 20.82 -31.64
N LEU A 411 -25.24 20.48 -30.37
CA LEU A 411 -24.33 20.87 -29.30
C LEU A 411 -23.41 19.69 -28.97
N ASP A 412 -22.12 19.84 -29.19
CA ASP A 412 -21.15 18.77 -28.98
C ASP A 412 -20.42 18.94 -27.65
N LEU A 413 -20.74 18.05 -26.70
CA LEU A 413 -20.13 18.01 -25.37
C LEU A 413 -19.27 16.76 -25.19
N ARG A 414 -18.90 16.07 -26.27
CA ARG A 414 -18.14 14.81 -26.19
C ARG A 414 -16.78 14.96 -25.52
N ASN A 415 -16.18 16.15 -25.53
CA ASN A 415 -14.90 16.41 -24.87
C ASN A 415 -15.06 17.35 -23.65
N ASN A 416 -16.29 17.57 -23.18
CA ASN A 416 -16.55 18.56 -22.15
C ASN A 416 -16.32 17.99 -20.74
N ILE A 417 -15.28 18.45 -20.06
CA ILE A 417 -14.88 17.94 -18.73
C ILE A 417 -15.64 18.59 -17.57
N GLY A 418 -16.68 19.36 -17.85
CA GLY A 418 -17.49 20.05 -16.83
C GLY A 418 -16.94 21.41 -16.47
N GLY A 419 -17.04 21.78 -15.19
CA GLY A 419 -16.68 23.10 -14.70
C GLY A 419 -17.60 23.56 -13.57
N ALA A 420 -17.70 24.87 -13.37
CA ALA A 420 -18.56 25.43 -12.33
C ALA A 420 -20.05 25.26 -12.70
N THR A 421 -20.85 24.76 -11.76
CA THR A 421 -22.30 24.58 -11.93
C THR A 421 -23.09 25.90 -11.93
N THR A 422 -22.47 26.99 -11.49
CA THR A 422 -23.07 28.32 -11.41
C THR A 422 -23.56 28.83 -12.77
N SER A 423 -22.93 28.43 -13.88
CA SER A 423 -23.29 28.87 -15.23
C SER A 423 -24.44 28.11 -15.89
N ILE A 424 -24.88 26.99 -15.32
CA ILE A 424 -25.90 26.11 -15.91
C ILE A 424 -27.22 26.85 -16.12
N ALA A 425 -27.68 27.60 -15.11
CA ALA A 425 -28.90 28.39 -15.20
C ALA A 425 -28.85 29.39 -16.37
N GLY A 426 -27.72 30.10 -16.50
CA GLY A 426 -27.50 31.06 -17.58
C GLY A 426 -27.48 30.39 -18.95
N PHE A 427 -26.76 29.28 -19.09
CA PHE A 427 -26.62 28.58 -20.36
C PHE A 427 -27.93 27.89 -20.80
N CYS A 428 -28.60 27.16 -19.91
CA CYS A 428 -29.92 26.56 -20.19
C CYS A 428 -30.93 27.59 -20.68
N SER A 429 -30.89 28.81 -20.13
CA SER A 429 -31.85 29.86 -20.46
C SER A 429 -31.86 30.25 -21.94
N TYR A 430 -30.75 30.11 -22.67
CA TYR A 430 -30.74 30.39 -24.11
C TYR A 430 -31.67 29.47 -24.90
N PHE A 431 -31.96 28.28 -24.39
CA PHE A 431 -32.75 27.26 -25.08
C PHE A 431 -34.23 27.27 -24.72
N PHE A 432 -34.68 28.19 -23.86
CA PHE A 432 -36.09 28.35 -23.49
C PHE A 432 -36.58 29.76 -23.78
N ASP A 433 -37.89 29.90 -23.99
CA ASP A 433 -38.52 31.20 -24.22
C ASP A 433 -38.52 32.02 -22.91
N GLY A 434 -38.46 33.36 -23.05
CA GLY A 434 -38.28 34.28 -21.91
C GLY A 434 -39.57 34.72 -21.22
N ASP A 435 -40.73 34.22 -21.66
CA ASP A 435 -42.04 34.60 -21.14
C ASP A 435 -42.35 33.95 -19.79
N LYS A 436 -41.67 32.85 -19.44
CA LYS A 436 -41.84 32.14 -18.16
C LYS A 436 -40.50 31.61 -17.64
N GLN A 437 -40.33 31.67 -16.32
CA GLN A 437 -39.24 30.95 -15.66
C GLN A 437 -39.56 29.46 -15.59
N ILE A 438 -38.56 28.64 -15.88
CA ILE A 438 -38.63 27.18 -15.87
C ILE A 438 -37.71 26.70 -14.76
N VAL A 439 -38.19 25.76 -13.94
CA VAL A 439 -37.39 25.07 -12.94
C VAL A 439 -36.46 24.10 -13.68
N LEU A 440 -35.18 24.43 -13.68
CA LEU A 440 -34.11 23.65 -14.29
C LEU A 440 -33.67 22.52 -13.38
N ASP A 441 -33.53 22.76 -12.08
CA ASP A 441 -33.28 21.70 -11.09
C ASP A 441 -33.63 22.10 -9.65
N GLN A 442 -33.47 21.17 -8.71
CA GLN A 442 -33.57 21.39 -7.27
C GLN A 442 -32.30 20.88 -6.58
N LEU A 443 -31.57 21.79 -5.93
CA LEU A 443 -30.35 21.47 -5.20
C LEU A 443 -30.66 21.39 -3.73
N TYR A 444 -30.45 20.22 -3.15
CA TYR A 444 -30.50 20.01 -1.71
C TYR A 444 -29.10 20.18 -1.12
N ASP A 445 -28.99 21.06 -0.13
CA ASP A 445 -27.82 21.24 0.68
C ASP A 445 -28.05 20.62 2.06
N ARG A 446 -27.29 19.57 2.36
CA ARG A 446 -27.43 18.80 3.59
C ARG A 446 -27.01 19.57 4.84
N PRO A 447 -25.85 20.26 4.88
CA PRO A 447 -25.41 21.00 6.07
C PRO A 447 -26.40 22.09 6.51
N SER A 448 -26.95 22.88 5.58
CA SER A 448 -27.97 23.89 5.90
C SER A 448 -29.40 23.32 5.96
N ASN A 449 -29.59 22.08 5.51
CA ASN A 449 -30.88 21.42 5.31
C ASN A 449 -31.85 22.26 4.47
N THR A 450 -31.35 22.86 3.40
CA THR A 450 -32.15 23.70 2.49
C THR A 450 -32.24 23.11 1.10
N THR A 451 -33.37 23.35 0.43
CA THR A 451 -33.53 23.04 -0.99
C THR A 451 -33.73 24.33 -1.75
N ARG A 452 -32.92 24.56 -2.78
CA ARG A 452 -33.03 25.72 -3.66
C ARG A 452 -33.33 25.30 -5.10
N GLY A 453 -34.24 26.02 -5.74
CA GLY A 453 -34.52 25.84 -7.16
C GLY A 453 -33.46 26.52 -8.03
N VAL A 454 -32.98 25.82 -9.05
CA VAL A 454 -32.24 26.40 -10.17
C VAL A 454 -33.26 26.77 -11.24
N LEU A 455 -33.33 28.03 -11.62
CA LEU A 455 -34.35 28.57 -12.52
C LEU A 455 -33.71 29.16 -13.77
N THR A 456 -34.45 29.19 -14.88
CA THR A 456 -34.03 30.01 -16.02
C THR A 456 -34.00 31.50 -15.65
N LEU A 457 -33.02 32.21 -16.19
CA LEU A 457 -32.89 33.65 -16.10
C LEU A 457 -33.92 34.33 -16.99
N THR A 458 -34.47 35.46 -16.54
CA THR A 458 -35.41 36.27 -17.32
C THR A 458 -34.70 37.15 -18.34
N LYS A 459 -33.49 37.62 -18.01
CA LYS A 459 -32.63 38.44 -18.86
C LYS A 459 -31.35 37.69 -19.22
N LEU A 460 -30.90 37.84 -20.46
CA LEU A 460 -29.66 37.29 -20.99
C LEU A 460 -28.97 38.33 -21.85
N THR A 461 -27.65 38.21 -21.96
CA THR A 461 -26.89 38.86 -23.03
C THR A 461 -27.20 38.15 -24.35
N GLY A 462 -27.41 38.87 -25.45
CA GLY A 462 -27.74 38.26 -26.73
C GLY A 462 -29.17 37.70 -26.85
N ARG A 463 -29.44 36.95 -27.93
CA ARG A 463 -30.77 36.42 -28.28
C ARG A 463 -30.96 34.99 -27.78
N ARG A 464 -32.17 34.61 -27.38
CA ARG A 464 -32.50 33.20 -27.10
C ARG A 464 -32.59 32.41 -28.41
N TYR A 465 -32.12 31.16 -28.38
CA TYR A 465 -32.43 30.17 -29.42
C TYR A 465 -33.92 29.80 -29.39
N GLY A 466 -34.52 29.83 -28.19
CA GLY A 466 -35.93 29.58 -27.95
C GLY A 466 -36.29 28.10 -27.91
N SER A 467 -37.54 27.79 -27.57
CA SER A 467 -38.00 26.42 -27.31
C SER A 467 -38.36 25.62 -28.58
N LYS A 468 -38.63 26.30 -29.70
CA LYS A 468 -39.24 25.69 -30.91
C LYS A 468 -38.25 25.03 -31.87
N LYS A 469 -36.98 25.42 -31.82
CA LYS A 469 -35.93 24.93 -32.72
C LYS A 469 -35.36 23.61 -32.21
N SER A 470 -35.09 22.68 -33.13
CA SER A 470 -34.54 21.36 -32.80
C SER A 470 -33.16 21.47 -32.15
N LEU A 471 -32.93 20.65 -31.11
CA LEU A 471 -31.66 20.59 -30.39
C LEU A 471 -31.23 19.14 -30.19
N ILE A 472 -30.02 18.83 -30.64
CA ILE A 472 -29.33 17.57 -30.39
C ILE A 472 -28.12 17.86 -29.52
N ILE A 473 -27.88 17.05 -28.50
CA ILE A 473 -26.66 17.14 -27.69
C ILE A 473 -25.86 15.85 -27.86
N LEU A 474 -24.56 15.97 -28.16
CA LEU A 474 -23.64 14.85 -28.28
C LEU A 474 -22.87 14.64 -26.98
N THR A 475 -22.77 13.38 -26.51
CA THR A 475 -22.06 13.02 -25.28
C THR A 475 -21.06 11.88 -25.49
N SER A 476 -20.07 11.77 -24.60
CA SER A 476 -19.17 10.63 -24.52
C SER A 476 -18.88 10.28 -23.05
N GLY A 477 -18.10 9.22 -22.79
CA GLY A 477 -17.58 8.92 -21.46
C GLY A 477 -16.71 10.03 -20.84
N ALA A 478 -16.23 11.00 -21.63
CA ALA A 478 -15.49 12.17 -21.12
C ALA A 478 -16.39 13.35 -20.73
N THR A 479 -17.69 13.32 -21.06
CA THR A 479 -18.64 14.36 -20.63
C THR A 479 -18.83 14.28 -19.11
N ALA A 480 -18.47 15.33 -18.35
CA ALA A 480 -18.39 15.28 -16.89
C ALA A 480 -18.99 16.51 -16.16
N GLY A 481 -19.36 16.35 -14.89
CA GLY A 481 -19.69 17.44 -13.96
C GLY A 481 -20.84 18.33 -14.43
N ALA A 482 -20.63 19.64 -14.51
CA ALA A 482 -21.65 20.61 -14.95
C ALA A 482 -22.24 20.29 -16.34
N ALA A 483 -21.48 19.65 -17.24
CA ALA A 483 -21.99 19.21 -18.53
C ALA A 483 -23.02 18.08 -18.37
N GLU A 484 -22.83 17.18 -17.42
CA GLU A 484 -23.78 16.10 -17.12
C GLU A 484 -25.08 16.65 -16.55
N GLU A 485 -24.99 17.61 -15.63
CA GLU A 485 -26.17 18.31 -15.10
C GLU A 485 -26.94 19.02 -16.23
N PHE A 486 -26.24 19.77 -17.10
CA PHE A 486 -26.87 20.39 -18.27
C PHE A 486 -27.56 19.35 -19.18
N VAL A 487 -26.88 18.27 -19.55
CA VAL A 487 -27.46 17.20 -20.39
C VAL A 487 -28.68 16.56 -19.71
N PHE A 488 -28.58 16.28 -18.41
CA PHE A 488 -29.65 15.69 -17.62
C PHE A 488 -30.89 16.59 -17.62
N ILE A 489 -30.72 17.89 -17.34
CA ILE A 489 -31.78 18.89 -17.34
C ILE A 489 -32.46 18.96 -18.71
N MET A 490 -31.67 19.09 -19.78
CA MET A 490 -32.18 19.24 -21.15
C MET A 490 -32.93 17.99 -21.63
N LYS A 491 -32.46 16.80 -21.24
CA LYS A 491 -33.16 15.52 -21.50
C LYS A 491 -34.44 15.41 -20.70
N ARG A 492 -34.39 15.66 -19.38
CA ARG A 492 -35.53 15.57 -18.45
C ARG A 492 -36.68 16.49 -18.86
N LEU A 493 -36.36 17.72 -19.28
CA LEU A 493 -37.33 18.71 -19.75
C LEU A 493 -37.80 18.46 -21.20
N GLY A 494 -37.31 17.39 -21.86
CA GLY A 494 -37.65 17.09 -23.25
C GLY A 494 -37.17 18.14 -24.25
N ARG A 495 -36.19 18.98 -23.88
CA ARG A 495 -35.70 20.08 -24.71
C ARG A 495 -34.70 19.63 -25.77
N ALA A 496 -33.95 18.56 -25.51
CA ALA A 496 -32.95 18.04 -26.43
C ALA A 496 -33.02 16.52 -26.57
N MET A 497 -32.69 16.04 -27.77
CA MET A 497 -32.35 14.63 -28.00
C MET A 497 -30.87 14.42 -27.69
N ILE A 498 -30.54 13.40 -26.88
CA ILE A 498 -29.15 13.09 -26.50
C ILE A 498 -28.65 11.91 -27.34
N ILE A 499 -27.49 12.06 -27.97
CA ILE A 499 -26.84 11.02 -28.79
C ILE A 499 -25.41 10.82 -28.29
N GLY A 500 -25.04 9.59 -27.93
CA GLY A 500 -23.67 9.29 -27.53
C GLY A 500 -23.57 8.20 -26.48
N GLU A 501 -22.39 8.09 -25.90
CA GLU A 501 -22.12 7.18 -24.79
C GLU A 501 -22.72 7.71 -23.48
N THR A 502 -22.77 6.83 -22.47
CA THR A 502 -23.05 7.24 -21.09
C THR A 502 -21.93 8.16 -20.60
N THR A 503 -22.30 9.23 -19.89
CA THR A 503 -21.36 10.23 -19.36
C THR A 503 -20.54 9.68 -18.18
N SER A 504 -19.57 10.48 -17.68
CA SER A 504 -18.56 10.01 -16.72
C SER A 504 -19.08 9.56 -15.35
N GLY A 505 -20.24 10.08 -14.92
CA GLY A 505 -20.82 9.89 -13.60
C GLY A 505 -20.10 10.71 -12.52
N GLY A 506 -19.87 12.00 -12.77
CA GLY A 506 -19.27 12.92 -11.82
C GLY A 506 -20.26 13.51 -10.80
N CYS A 507 -19.77 14.42 -9.98
CA CYS A 507 -20.54 15.14 -8.97
C CYS A 507 -20.31 16.65 -9.07
N HIS A 508 -21.10 17.40 -8.31
CA HIS A 508 -20.82 18.80 -8.05
C HIS A 508 -19.50 18.92 -7.26
N PRO A 509 -18.79 20.06 -7.34
CA PRO A 509 -17.58 20.27 -6.55
C PRO A 509 -17.83 19.90 -5.08
N PRO A 510 -17.10 18.93 -4.52
CA PRO A 510 -17.34 18.48 -3.16
C PRO A 510 -16.89 19.55 -2.16
N GLU A 511 -17.59 19.63 -1.04
CA GLU A 511 -17.12 20.40 0.11
C GLU A 511 -16.07 19.61 0.89
N ASN A 512 -14.99 20.27 1.27
CA ASN A 512 -13.95 19.67 2.10
C ASN A 512 -14.23 20.00 3.56
N PHE A 513 -14.44 18.96 4.37
CA PHE A 513 -14.58 19.06 5.81
C PHE A 513 -13.24 18.73 6.49
N ARG A 514 -12.95 19.35 7.64
CA ARG A 514 -11.70 19.17 8.38
C ARG A 514 -11.95 18.83 9.83
#